data_AF-A0A5J5LW85-F1
#
_entry.id   AF-A0A5J5LW85-F1
#
_cell.length_a   1.000
_cell.length_b   1.000
_cell.length_c   1.000
_cell.angle_alpha   90.00
_cell.angle_beta   90.00
_cell.angle_gamma   90.00
#
_symmetry.space_group_name_H-M   'P 1'
#
loop_
_entity.id
_entity.type
_entity.pdbx_description
1 polymer ?
#
loop_
_entity_poly.entity_id
_entity_poly.type
_entity_poly.pdbx_seq_one_letter_code
_entity_poly.pdbx_strand_id
1 'polypeptide(L)'
;MKFGSVDKIRTVSDSKRDFYTRHTRPINSVYRRVVEELLVEMHLLSVNVDFHYDPIYALGVVTSFEKFMEGYRPGEDKPNIFNALCQAVNGNPEVYRRDAENMIAIAKETNIDSLLSQLQNPALGANNQLSDSLVSLINAPKFKYSRLFAIGLYTILAEAQPDIIKEKEKREPILQKFSEILRLSSEKLQKDLDVYRGNLDKMDQLLKVIEDALEAEKKKRQQKEQEKQTTPQ
;
A
#
# COMPACT_ATOMS: atom_id res chain seq x y z
N MET A 1 -25.10 -4.46 39.61
CA MET A 1 -23.77 -4.38 38.97
C MET A 1 -23.93 -4.77 37.52
N LYS A 2 -23.74 -3.84 36.57
CA LYS A 2 -23.68 -4.17 35.15
C LYS A 2 -22.32 -4.81 34.92
N PHE A 3 -22.29 -6.11 34.61
CA PHE A 3 -21.10 -6.74 34.06
C PHE A 3 -20.79 -6.00 32.76
N GLY A 4 -19.63 -5.33 32.73
CA GLY A 4 -19.14 -4.64 31.55
C GLY A 4 -19.08 -5.63 30.39
N SER A 5 -19.60 -5.20 29.24
CA SER A 5 -19.44 -5.91 27.98
C SER A 5 -17.96 -6.22 27.82
N VAL A 6 -17.59 -7.50 27.78
CA VAL A 6 -16.30 -7.93 27.27
C VAL A 6 -16.29 -7.42 25.82
N ASP A 7 -15.44 -6.45 25.50
CA ASP A 7 -15.29 -5.96 24.13
C ASP A 7 -14.95 -7.16 23.25
N LYS A 8 -15.94 -7.62 22.48
CA LYS A 8 -15.81 -8.77 21.60
C LYS A 8 -14.70 -8.45 20.60
N ILE A 9 -13.60 -9.20 20.66
CA ILE A 9 -12.51 -9.07 19.69
C ILE A 9 -13.12 -9.18 18.30
N ARG A 10 -12.99 -8.11 17.51
CA ARG A 10 -13.56 -8.01 16.17
C ARG A 10 -12.96 -9.11 15.30
N THR A 11 -13.79 -9.80 14.53
CA THR A 11 -13.32 -10.84 13.61
C THR A 11 -13.06 -10.29 12.21
N VAL A 12 -12.29 -11.02 11.40
CA VAL A 12 -12.12 -10.72 9.96
C VAL A 12 -13.49 -10.63 9.28
N SER A 13 -14.41 -11.53 9.63
CA SER A 13 -15.78 -11.52 9.09
C SER A 13 -16.56 -10.25 9.45
N ASP A 14 -16.37 -9.71 10.67
CA ASP A 14 -16.98 -8.44 11.07
C ASP A 14 -16.40 -7.25 10.26
N SER A 15 -15.09 -7.24 10.00
CA SER A 15 -14.46 -6.25 9.12
C SER A 15 -14.92 -6.37 7.67
N LYS A 16 -14.99 -7.59 7.10
CA LYS A 16 -15.54 -7.80 5.76
C LYS A 16 -17.00 -7.34 5.65
N ARG A 17 -17.83 -7.65 6.64
CA ARG A 17 -19.23 -7.21 6.67
C ARG A 17 -19.35 -5.68 6.70
N ASP A 18 -18.55 -5.01 7.52
CA ASP A 18 -18.55 -3.55 7.62
C ASP A 18 -18.06 -2.89 6.31
N PHE A 19 -17.03 -3.45 5.67
CA PHE A 19 -16.59 -3.02 4.35
C PHE A 19 -17.74 -3.06 3.33
N TYR A 20 -18.43 -4.20 3.21
CA TYR A 20 -19.53 -4.37 2.26
C TYR A 20 -20.81 -3.62 2.67
N THR A 21 -20.93 -3.17 3.92
CA THR A 21 -22.00 -2.26 4.36
C THR A 21 -21.73 -0.83 3.89
N ARG A 22 -20.46 -0.42 3.82
CA ARG A 22 -20.02 0.93 3.41
C ARG A 22 -19.86 1.06 1.89
N HIS A 23 -19.39 0.00 1.24
CA HIS A 23 -19.25 -0.08 -0.20
C HIS A 23 -20.12 -1.22 -0.74
N THR A 24 -21.32 -0.87 -1.19
CA THR A 24 -22.33 -1.82 -1.68
C THR A 24 -22.25 -2.06 -3.19
N ARG A 25 -21.46 -1.26 -3.92
CA ARG A 25 -21.29 -1.39 -5.37
C ARG A 25 -20.44 -2.64 -5.69
N PRO A 26 -20.69 -3.33 -6.82
CA PRO A 26 -19.88 -4.47 -7.23
C PRO A 26 -18.45 -4.06 -7.57
N ILE A 27 -17.48 -4.74 -6.95
CA ILE A 27 -16.07 -4.65 -7.34
C ILE A 27 -15.77 -5.80 -8.31
N ASN A 28 -15.14 -5.48 -9.43
CA ASN A 28 -14.62 -6.45 -10.41
C ASN A 28 -13.75 -7.51 -9.70
N SER A 29 -13.86 -8.77 -10.10
CA SER A 29 -13.22 -9.92 -9.42
C SER A 29 -11.70 -9.79 -9.26
N VAL A 30 -11.01 -9.21 -10.25
CA VAL A 30 -9.55 -8.98 -10.18
C VAL A 30 -9.20 -8.09 -9.00
N TYR A 31 -9.87 -6.95 -8.89
CA TYR A 31 -9.62 -5.96 -7.84
C TYR A 31 -10.25 -6.32 -6.50
N ARG A 32 -11.35 -7.10 -6.51
CA ARG A 32 -11.96 -7.61 -5.28
C ARG A 32 -10.95 -8.42 -4.47
N ARG A 33 -10.16 -9.26 -5.15
CA ARG A 33 -9.12 -10.05 -4.48
C ARG A 33 -8.09 -9.14 -3.79
N VAL A 34 -7.60 -8.11 -4.50
CA VAL A 34 -6.68 -7.11 -3.94
C VAL A 34 -7.27 -6.45 -2.68
N VAL A 35 -8.50 -5.96 -2.78
CA VAL A 35 -9.18 -5.26 -1.68
C VAL A 35 -9.40 -6.19 -0.48
N GLU A 36 -9.81 -7.43 -0.72
CA GLU A 36 -10.03 -8.40 0.37
C GLU A 36 -8.72 -8.84 1.04
N GLU A 37 -7.66 -9.10 0.27
CA GLU A 37 -6.35 -9.44 0.83
C GLU A 37 -5.81 -8.28 1.68
N LEU A 38 -5.91 -7.05 1.19
CA LEU A 38 -5.52 -5.85 1.92
C LEU A 38 -6.36 -5.64 3.18
N LEU A 39 -7.68 -5.83 3.11
CA LEU A 39 -8.58 -5.71 4.26
C LEU A 39 -8.24 -6.72 5.36
N VAL A 40 -7.98 -7.98 4.98
CA VAL A 40 -7.59 -9.03 5.92
C VAL A 40 -6.25 -8.70 6.57
N GLU A 41 -5.26 -8.27 5.79
CA GLU A 41 -3.96 -7.88 6.33
C GLU A 41 -4.07 -6.71 7.32
N MET A 42 -4.80 -5.64 6.94
CA MET A 42 -5.04 -4.49 7.82
C MET A 42 -5.78 -4.89 9.10
N HIS A 43 -6.76 -5.78 9.00
CA HIS A 43 -7.49 -6.29 10.18
C HIS A 43 -6.58 -7.08 11.12
N LEU A 44 -5.80 -8.03 10.59
CA LEU A 44 -4.91 -8.86 11.40
C LEU A 44 -3.82 -8.02 12.10
N LEU A 45 -3.43 -6.90 11.51
CA LEU A 45 -2.56 -5.92 12.16
C LEU A 45 -3.31 -5.13 13.24
N SER A 46 -4.50 -4.61 12.95
CA SER A 46 -5.22 -3.76 13.91
C SER A 46 -5.62 -4.45 15.21
N VAL A 47 -5.77 -5.78 15.20
CA VAL A 47 -6.04 -6.58 16.41
C VAL A 47 -4.78 -7.16 17.06
N ASN A 48 -3.59 -6.91 16.51
CA ASN A 48 -2.33 -7.38 17.07
C ASN A 48 -1.85 -6.44 18.19
N VAL A 49 -1.59 -6.99 19.37
CA VAL A 49 -1.18 -6.21 20.57
C VAL A 49 0.15 -5.46 20.42
N ASP A 50 1.05 -5.94 19.55
CA ASP A 50 2.35 -5.32 19.31
C ASP A 50 2.32 -4.36 18.10
N PHE A 51 1.16 -4.22 17.43
CA PHE A 51 0.97 -3.30 16.31
C PHE A 51 0.61 -1.90 16.79
N HIS A 52 1.27 -0.93 16.20
CA HIS A 52 1.01 0.48 16.41
C HIS A 52 0.93 1.14 15.04
N TYR A 53 -0.04 2.03 14.87
CA TYR A 53 -0.13 2.85 13.66
C TYR A 53 1.08 3.77 13.59
N ASP A 54 1.68 3.87 12.40
CA ASP A 54 2.73 4.83 12.09
C ASP A 54 2.57 5.39 10.66
N PRO A 55 3.10 6.58 10.36
CA PRO A 55 2.99 7.20 9.04
C PRO A 55 3.63 6.40 7.89
N ILE A 56 4.65 5.58 8.15
CA ILE A 56 5.31 4.73 7.14
C ILE A 56 4.37 3.57 6.78
N TYR A 57 3.74 2.94 7.77
CA TYR A 57 2.66 1.98 7.53
C TYR A 57 1.50 2.59 6.73
N ALA A 58 1.08 3.82 7.07
CA ALA A 58 0.02 4.53 6.36
C ALA A 58 0.37 4.75 4.88
N LEU A 59 1.58 5.21 4.60
CA LEU A 59 2.12 5.33 3.25
C LEU A 59 2.09 4.00 2.50
N GLY A 60 2.47 2.91 3.17
CA GLY A 60 2.43 1.57 2.60
C GLY A 60 1.03 1.10 2.23
N VAL A 61 0.03 1.40 3.05
CA VAL A 61 -1.39 1.12 2.76
C VAL A 61 -1.88 1.91 1.57
N VAL A 62 -1.64 3.23 1.56
CA VAL A 62 -2.05 4.11 0.46
C VAL A 62 -1.38 3.68 -0.84
N THR A 63 -0.05 3.47 -0.83
CA THR A 63 0.71 3.06 -2.01
C THR A 63 0.21 1.71 -2.54
N SER A 64 0.02 0.72 -1.65
CA SER A 64 -0.50 -0.59 -2.05
C SER A 64 -1.85 -0.46 -2.73
N PHE A 65 -2.78 0.28 -2.12
CA PHE A 65 -4.10 0.47 -2.70
C PHE A 65 -4.01 1.17 -4.06
N GLU A 66 -3.30 2.29 -4.16
CA GLU A 66 -3.23 3.08 -5.39
C GLU A 66 -2.63 2.30 -6.55
N LYS A 67 -1.51 1.60 -6.30
CA LYS A 67 -0.81 0.82 -7.32
C LYS A 67 -1.62 -0.40 -7.77
N PHE A 68 -2.17 -1.18 -6.84
CA PHE A 68 -2.96 -2.35 -7.22
C PHE A 68 -4.36 -2.02 -7.76
N MET A 69 -4.86 -0.79 -7.54
CA MET A 69 -6.13 -0.30 -8.10
C MET A 69 -5.93 0.52 -9.38
N GLU A 70 -4.72 0.53 -9.94
CA GLU A 70 -4.47 1.12 -11.25
C GLU A 70 -5.31 0.43 -12.33
N GLY A 71 -5.85 1.21 -13.27
CA GLY A 71 -6.77 0.70 -14.30
C GLY A 71 -8.20 0.38 -13.83
N TYR A 72 -8.53 0.46 -12.52
CA TYR A 72 -9.89 0.16 -12.03
C TYR A 72 -10.97 1.00 -12.74
N ARG A 73 -12.13 0.38 -13.00
CA ARG A 73 -13.31 1.03 -13.60
C ARG A 73 -14.61 0.60 -12.88
N PRO A 74 -15.50 1.56 -12.55
CA PRO A 74 -15.38 3.00 -12.80
C PRO A 74 -14.42 3.67 -11.80
N GLY A 75 -13.57 4.58 -12.28
CA GLY A 75 -12.48 5.17 -11.46
C GLY A 75 -12.97 5.99 -10.27
N GLU A 76 -14.18 6.54 -10.36
CA GLU A 76 -14.85 7.34 -9.32
C GLU A 76 -15.15 6.56 -8.03
N ASP A 77 -15.18 5.22 -8.10
CA ASP A 77 -15.44 4.39 -6.93
C ASP A 77 -14.18 4.20 -6.07
N LYS A 78 -12.97 4.41 -6.61
CA LYS A 78 -11.71 4.16 -5.88
C LYS A 78 -11.65 4.90 -4.53
N PRO A 79 -11.99 6.20 -4.42
CA PRO A 79 -11.99 6.88 -3.12
C PRO A 79 -12.96 6.26 -2.12
N ASN A 80 -14.15 5.84 -2.56
CA ASN A 80 -15.13 5.21 -1.69
C ASN A 80 -14.67 3.81 -1.23
N ILE A 81 -14.06 3.02 -2.12
CA ILE A 81 -13.46 1.72 -1.77
C ILE A 81 -12.37 1.91 -0.71
N PHE A 82 -11.46 2.87 -0.91
CA PHE A 82 -10.41 3.17 0.07
C PHE A 82 -10.98 3.62 1.42
N ASN A 83 -11.99 4.50 1.40
CA ASN A 83 -12.66 4.96 2.61
C ASN A 83 -13.30 3.78 3.37
N ALA A 84 -14.03 2.92 2.67
CA ALA A 84 -14.65 1.73 3.25
C ALA A 84 -13.60 0.76 3.83
N LEU A 85 -12.47 0.59 3.15
CA LEU A 85 -11.35 -0.26 3.59
C LEU A 85 -10.76 0.22 4.92
N CYS A 86 -10.38 1.50 5.02
CA CYS A 86 -9.84 2.07 6.26
C CYS A 86 -10.87 1.99 7.40
N GLN A 87 -12.12 2.38 7.13
CA GLN A 87 -13.17 2.39 8.15
C GLN A 87 -13.54 0.98 8.65
N ALA A 88 -13.48 -0.04 7.79
CA ALA A 88 -13.74 -1.43 8.15
C ALA A 88 -12.75 -2.02 9.16
N VAL A 89 -11.60 -1.38 9.35
CA VAL A 89 -10.62 -1.72 10.40
C VAL A 89 -10.51 -0.65 11.47
N ASN A 90 -11.54 0.20 11.60
CA ASN A 90 -11.61 1.35 12.52
C ASN A 90 -10.55 2.44 12.27
N GLY A 91 -9.95 2.49 11.08
CA GLY A 91 -9.04 3.54 10.66
C GLY A 91 -9.77 4.77 10.11
N ASN A 92 -9.06 5.91 10.06
CA ASN A 92 -9.56 7.15 9.46
C ASN A 92 -8.90 7.39 8.09
N PRO A 93 -9.63 7.28 6.97
CA PRO A 93 -9.03 7.39 5.63
C PRO A 93 -8.34 8.74 5.38
N GLU A 94 -8.84 9.84 5.94
CA GLU A 94 -8.23 11.16 5.75
C GLU A 94 -6.86 11.25 6.47
N VAL A 95 -6.73 10.57 7.62
CA VAL A 95 -5.44 10.47 8.32
C VAL A 95 -4.44 9.64 7.51
N TYR A 96 -4.86 8.50 6.95
CA TYR A 96 -3.99 7.69 6.09
C TYR A 96 -3.49 8.48 4.88
N ARG A 97 -4.36 9.21 4.17
CA ARG A 97 -3.96 10.01 3.01
C ARG A 97 -3.02 11.14 3.39
N ARG A 98 -3.39 11.95 4.39
CA ARG A 98 -2.58 13.07 4.85
C ARG A 98 -1.19 12.61 5.29
N ASP A 99 -1.12 11.55 6.09
CA ASP A 99 0.16 11.06 6.61
C ASP A 99 1.02 10.49 5.47
N ALA A 100 0.41 9.80 4.48
CA ALA A 100 1.11 9.34 3.29
C ALA A 100 1.63 10.49 2.41
N GLU A 101 0.81 11.49 2.14
CA GLU A 101 1.18 12.70 1.39
C GLU A 101 2.35 13.44 2.06
N ASN A 102 2.29 13.60 3.39
CA ASN A 102 3.37 14.19 4.17
C ASN A 102 4.66 13.37 4.11
N MET A 103 4.57 12.04 4.22
CA MET A 103 5.74 11.16 4.08
C MET A 103 6.37 11.25 2.69
N ILE A 104 5.57 11.34 1.63
CA ILE A 104 6.07 11.53 0.26
C ILE A 104 6.79 12.89 0.13
N ALA A 105 6.21 13.97 0.67
CA ALA A 105 6.83 15.29 0.64
C ALA A 105 8.18 15.30 1.35
N ILE A 106 8.26 14.72 2.55
CA ILE A 106 9.52 14.59 3.30
C ILE A 106 10.52 13.71 2.56
N ALA A 107 10.08 12.57 2.00
CA ALA A 107 10.95 11.64 1.30
C ALA A 107 11.69 12.29 0.12
N LYS A 108 10.99 13.13 -0.66
CA LYS A 108 11.58 13.84 -1.82
C LYS A 108 12.72 14.78 -1.44
N GLU A 109 12.69 15.32 -0.22
CA GLU A 109 13.73 16.22 0.29
C GLU A 109 14.80 15.48 1.12
N THR A 110 14.61 14.18 1.35
CA THR A 110 15.47 13.39 2.24
C THR A 110 16.71 12.87 1.51
N ASN A 111 17.89 13.21 2.02
CA ASN A 111 19.12 12.52 1.66
C ASN A 111 19.25 11.22 2.47
N ILE A 112 19.26 10.07 1.79
CA ILE A 112 19.26 8.74 2.43
C ILE A 112 20.52 8.48 3.27
N ASP A 113 21.70 8.90 2.81
CA ASP A 113 22.95 8.70 3.56
C ASP A 113 22.97 9.53 4.86
N SER A 114 22.44 10.75 4.80
CA SER A 114 22.24 11.61 5.98
C SER A 114 21.25 10.97 6.95
N LEU A 115 20.12 10.45 6.45
CA LEU A 115 19.13 9.77 7.29
C LEU A 115 19.72 8.53 7.96
N LEU A 116 20.45 7.69 7.22
CA LEU A 116 21.12 6.51 7.79
C LEU A 116 22.11 6.90 8.89
N SER A 117 22.92 7.93 8.66
CA SER A 117 23.89 8.44 9.65
C SER A 117 23.19 8.96 10.91
N GLN A 118 22.05 9.63 10.75
CA GLN A 118 21.22 10.13 11.84
C GLN A 118 20.59 9.01 12.66
N LEU A 119 20.07 7.96 12.01
CA LEU A 119 19.48 6.82 12.73
C LEU A 119 20.53 5.99 13.49
N GLN A 120 21.79 5.98 13.03
CA GLN A 120 22.90 5.33 13.73
C GLN A 120 23.41 6.13 14.93
N ASN A 121 23.21 7.45 14.94
CA ASN A 121 23.68 8.33 16.00
C ASN A 121 22.54 9.14 16.62
N PRO A 122 21.92 8.65 17.71
CA PRO A 122 20.83 9.34 18.39
C PRO A 122 21.15 10.78 18.83
N ALA A 123 22.43 11.14 18.99
CA ALA A 123 22.84 12.49 19.35
C ALA A 123 22.59 13.53 18.24
N LEU A 124 22.40 13.10 16.99
CA LEU A 124 22.04 13.99 15.88
C LEU A 124 20.57 14.45 15.95
N GLY A 125 19.75 13.80 16.78
CA GLY A 125 18.33 14.11 16.95
C GLY A 125 17.49 13.76 15.72
N ALA A 126 16.17 13.72 15.89
CA ALA A 126 15.23 13.68 14.78
C ALA A 126 14.92 15.11 14.32
N ASN A 127 14.86 15.34 13.00
CA ASN A 127 14.73 16.66 12.40
C ASN A 127 13.47 16.80 11.52
N ASN A 128 12.77 15.69 11.29
CA ASN A 128 11.52 15.63 10.54
C ASN A 128 10.71 14.40 10.96
N GLN A 129 9.44 14.36 10.56
CA GLN A 129 8.51 13.30 10.94
C GLN A 129 8.97 11.89 10.51
N LEU A 130 9.73 11.76 9.41
CA LEU A 130 10.28 10.48 8.96
C LEU A 130 11.33 9.96 9.95
N SER A 131 12.33 10.78 10.28
CA SER A 131 13.34 10.43 11.28
C SER A 131 12.72 10.20 12.65
N ASP A 132 11.73 11.00 13.06
CA ASP A 132 10.96 10.79 14.30
C ASP A 132 10.29 9.41 14.34
N SER A 133 9.63 9.03 13.24
CA SER A 133 8.92 7.74 13.14
C SER A 133 9.89 6.56 13.22
N LEU A 134 11.03 6.65 12.53
CA LEU A 134 12.06 5.60 12.53
C LEU A 134 12.78 5.49 13.89
N VAL A 135 13.09 6.62 14.54
CA VAL A 135 13.68 6.63 15.89
C VAL A 135 12.70 6.07 16.92
N SER A 136 11.42 6.40 16.80
CA SER A 136 10.37 5.83 17.66
C SER A 136 10.29 4.31 17.53
N LEU A 137 10.43 3.78 16.33
CA LEU A 137 10.49 2.34 16.07
C LEU A 137 11.73 1.69 16.69
N ILE A 138 12.91 2.28 16.52
CA ILE A 138 14.17 1.78 17.10
C ILE A 138 14.08 1.67 18.63
N ASN A 139 13.43 2.64 19.26
CA ASN A 139 13.27 2.71 20.71
C ASN A 139 12.07 1.92 21.24
N ALA A 140 11.19 1.41 20.38
CA ALA A 140 10.04 0.63 20.79
C ALA A 140 10.50 -0.74 21.34
N PRO A 141 9.97 -1.19 22.50
CA PRO A 141 10.35 -2.48 23.08
C PRO A 141 9.93 -3.65 22.19
N LYS A 142 8.85 -3.45 21.41
CA LYS A 142 8.34 -4.37 20.41
C LYS A 142 7.82 -3.60 19.23
N PHE A 143 7.97 -4.19 18.06
CA PHE A 143 7.43 -3.67 16.82
C PHE A 143 6.82 -4.81 16.00
N LYS A 144 5.54 -4.69 15.64
CA LYS A 144 4.90 -5.61 14.71
C LYS A 144 5.24 -5.23 13.27
N TYR A 145 6.26 -5.88 12.73
CA TYR A 145 6.55 -5.81 11.31
C TYR A 145 5.32 -6.20 10.46
N SER A 146 5.10 -5.45 9.38
CA SER A 146 4.14 -5.76 8.33
C SER A 146 4.75 -5.56 6.94
N ARG A 147 4.22 -6.28 5.94
CA ARG A 147 4.57 -6.04 4.53
C ARG A 147 4.18 -4.61 4.12
N LEU A 148 3.08 -4.09 4.66
CA LEU A 148 2.66 -2.70 4.44
C LEU A 148 3.71 -1.70 4.93
N PHE A 149 4.29 -1.88 6.11
CA PHE A 149 5.42 -1.06 6.56
C PHE A 149 6.61 -1.15 5.59
N ALA A 150 6.96 -2.36 5.14
CA ALA A 150 8.03 -2.54 4.16
C ALA A 150 7.76 -1.79 2.85
N ILE A 151 6.52 -1.83 2.34
CA ILE A 151 6.12 -1.08 1.15
C ILE A 151 6.24 0.42 1.40
N GLY A 152 5.83 0.92 2.56
CA GLY A 152 6.02 2.33 2.93
C GLY A 152 7.47 2.76 2.94
N LEU A 153 8.36 1.96 3.55
CA LEU A 153 9.81 2.20 3.55
C LEU A 153 10.36 2.19 2.11
N TYR A 154 9.96 1.22 1.29
CA TYR A 154 10.35 1.16 -0.12
C TYR A 154 9.89 2.38 -0.90
N THR A 155 8.65 2.86 -0.66
CA THR A 155 8.13 4.09 -1.29
C THR A 155 8.95 5.30 -0.90
N ILE A 156 9.32 5.46 0.37
CA ILE A 156 10.20 6.56 0.81
C ILE A 156 11.52 6.55 0.05
N LEU A 157 12.16 5.38 -0.07
CA LEU A 157 13.42 5.26 -0.83
C LEU A 157 13.22 5.55 -2.32
N ALA A 158 12.09 5.13 -2.88
CA ALA A 158 11.76 5.38 -4.28
C ALA A 158 11.52 6.87 -4.58
N GLU A 159 10.92 7.61 -3.66
CA GLU A 159 10.71 9.06 -3.78
C GLU A 159 12.02 9.84 -3.56
N ALA A 160 12.86 9.39 -2.62
CA ALA A 160 14.14 10.05 -2.31
C ALA A 160 15.21 9.80 -3.38
N GLN A 161 15.30 8.58 -3.92
CA GLN A 161 16.33 8.18 -4.89
C GLN A 161 15.74 7.27 -6.01
N PRO A 162 14.95 7.84 -6.94
CA PRO A 162 14.20 7.06 -7.95
C PRO A 162 15.06 6.20 -8.88
N ASP A 163 16.30 6.59 -9.13
CA ASP A 163 17.19 5.83 -10.02
C ASP A 163 17.85 4.66 -9.29
N ILE A 164 18.21 4.87 -8.03
CA ILE A 164 18.85 3.85 -7.20
C ILE A 164 17.90 2.71 -6.87
N ILE A 165 16.61 2.99 -6.64
CA ILE A 165 15.65 1.98 -6.24
C ILE A 165 15.34 0.96 -7.35
N LYS A 166 15.51 1.36 -8.62
CA LYS A 166 15.24 0.51 -9.80
C LYS A 166 16.31 -0.57 -9.97
N GLU A 167 17.55 -0.24 -9.62
CA GLU A 167 18.69 -1.15 -9.73
C GLU A 167 18.77 -2.04 -8.48
N LYS A 168 18.59 -3.35 -8.65
CA LYS A 168 18.54 -4.32 -7.55
C LYS A 168 19.83 -4.27 -6.71
N GLU A 169 20.96 -4.21 -7.39
CA GLU A 169 22.31 -4.20 -6.84
C GLU A 169 22.59 -2.97 -5.98
N LYS A 170 21.90 -1.85 -6.23
CA LYS A 170 22.03 -0.62 -5.44
C LYS A 170 20.97 -0.54 -4.33
N ARG A 171 19.76 -1.03 -4.59
CA ARG A 171 18.66 -1.04 -3.62
C ARG A 171 18.94 -1.98 -2.44
N GLU A 172 19.39 -3.20 -2.71
CA GLU A 172 19.55 -4.23 -1.66
C GLU A 172 20.49 -3.81 -0.53
N PRO A 173 21.68 -3.22 -0.80
CA PRO A 173 22.55 -2.72 0.25
C PRO A 173 21.91 -1.64 1.13
N ILE A 174 21.09 -0.75 0.54
CA ILE A 174 20.39 0.30 1.30
C ILE A 174 19.33 -0.34 2.21
N LEU A 175 18.51 -1.23 1.68
CA LEU A 175 17.51 -1.97 2.46
C LEU A 175 18.14 -2.80 3.58
N GLN A 176 19.33 -3.38 3.34
CA GLN A 176 20.08 -4.09 4.36
C GLN A 176 20.53 -3.17 5.49
N LYS A 177 21.07 -1.98 5.19
CA LYS A 177 21.43 -1.00 6.22
C LYS A 177 20.22 -0.59 7.06
N PHE A 178 19.07 -0.35 6.42
CA PHE A 178 17.84 -0.05 7.15
C PHE A 178 17.38 -1.23 8.01
N SER A 179 17.41 -2.46 7.50
CA SER A 179 16.99 -3.62 8.29
C SER A 179 17.87 -3.86 9.51
N GLU A 180 19.19 -3.66 9.39
CA GLU A 180 20.13 -3.73 10.51
C GLU A 180 19.84 -2.66 11.58
N ILE A 181 19.71 -1.40 11.17
CA ILE A 181 19.43 -0.28 12.08
C ILE A 181 18.08 -0.45 12.79
N LEU A 182 17.03 -0.79 12.03
CA LEU A 182 15.67 -0.95 12.54
C LEU A 182 15.43 -2.31 13.20
N ARG A 183 16.45 -3.18 13.29
CA ARG A 183 16.40 -4.54 13.85
C ARG A 183 15.30 -5.40 13.22
N LEU A 184 15.12 -5.25 11.91
CA LEU A 184 14.17 -6.02 11.11
C LEU A 184 14.88 -7.22 10.47
N SER A 185 14.13 -8.29 10.18
CA SER A 185 14.64 -9.40 9.38
C SER A 185 14.89 -8.93 7.94
N SER A 186 16.17 -8.82 7.56
CA SER A 186 16.56 -8.44 6.19
C SER A 186 15.98 -9.40 5.14
N GLU A 187 16.04 -10.71 5.41
CA GLU A 187 15.46 -11.74 4.54
C GLU A 187 13.95 -11.52 4.32
N LYS A 188 13.21 -11.29 5.41
CA LYS A 188 11.76 -11.05 5.32
C LYS A 188 11.45 -9.77 4.57
N LEU A 189 12.17 -8.68 4.86
CA LEU A 189 12.00 -7.40 4.18
C LEU A 189 12.21 -7.54 2.67
N GLN A 190 13.31 -8.17 2.25
CA GLN A 190 13.62 -8.38 0.84
C GLN A 190 12.56 -9.26 0.16
N LYS A 191 12.19 -10.38 0.78
CA LYS A 191 11.18 -11.29 0.25
C LYS A 191 9.82 -10.62 0.05
N ASP A 192 9.36 -9.87 1.04
CA ASP A 192 8.07 -9.17 0.97
C ASP A 192 8.07 -8.09 -0.12
N LEU A 193 9.20 -7.40 -0.32
CA LEU A 193 9.37 -6.41 -1.39
C LEU A 193 9.48 -7.04 -2.79
N ASP A 194 10.15 -8.18 -2.92
CA ASP A 194 10.22 -8.92 -4.18
C ASP A 194 8.84 -9.46 -4.59
N VAL A 195 8.07 -9.99 -3.64
CA VAL A 195 6.68 -10.41 -3.86
C VAL A 195 5.81 -9.21 -4.26
N TYR A 196 5.94 -8.07 -3.56
CA TYR A 196 5.23 -6.85 -3.90
C TYR A 196 5.51 -6.39 -5.33
N ARG A 197 6.79 -6.24 -5.69
CA ARG A 197 7.22 -5.81 -7.04
C ARG A 197 6.76 -6.79 -8.12
N GLY A 198 6.94 -8.09 -7.89
CA GLY A 198 6.48 -9.12 -8.84
C GLY A 198 4.96 -9.16 -9.00
N ASN A 199 4.19 -8.77 -7.99
CA ASN A 199 2.73 -8.64 -8.12
C ASN A 199 2.33 -7.37 -8.88
N LEU A 200 3.08 -6.27 -8.74
CA LEU A 200 2.88 -5.08 -9.59
C LEU A 200 3.13 -5.40 -11.06
N ASP A 201 4.25 -6.08 -11.36
CA ASP A 201 4.57 -6.46 -12.75
C ASP A 201 3.46 -7.32 -13.39
N LYS A 202 2.86 -8.24 -12.61
CA LYS A 202 1.72 -9.05 -13.07
C LYS A 202 0.47 -8.22 -13.33
N MET A 203 0.21 -7.20 -12.50
CA MET A 203 -0.92 -6.30 -12.71
C MET A 203 -0.72 -5.45 -13.96
N ASP A 204 0.48 -4.92 -14.18
CA ASP A 204 0.80 -4.15 -15.39
C ASP A 204 0.64 -4.98 -16.65
N GLN A 205 1.08 -6.25 -16.62
CA GLN A 205 0.87 -7.19 -17.72
C GLN A 205 -0.62 -7.45 -17.97
N LEU A 206 -1.41 -7.65 -16.90
CA LEU A 206 -2.85 -7.87 -17.01
C LEU A 206 -3.57 -6.64 -17.60
N LEU A 207 -3.19 -5.44 -17.17
CA LEU A 207 -3.78 -4.19 -17.67
C LEU A 207 -3.53 -4.01 -19.17
N LYS A 208 -2.31 -4.30 -19.64
CA LYS A 208 -1.98 -4.28 -21.08
C LYS A 208 -2.85 -5.25 -21.89
N VAL A 209 -3.04 -6.47 -21.39
CA VAL A 209 -3.90 -7.47 -22.05
C VAL A 209 -5.36 -7.00 -22.13
N ILE A 210 -5.87 -6.36 -21.06
CA ILE A 210 -7.23 -5.80 -21.05
C ILE A 210 -7.34 -4.65 -22.05
N GLU A 211 -6.36 -3.76 -22.12
CA GLU A 211 -6.31 -2.65 -23.06
C GLU A 211 -6.32 -3.14 -24.52
N ASP A 212 -5.44 -4.09 -24.86
CA ASP A 212 -5.36 -4.70 -26.19
C ASP A 212 -6.69 -5.36 -26.60
N ALA A 213 -7.35 -6.06 -25.66
CA ALA A 213 -8.64 -6.69 -25.90
C ALA A 213 -9.75 -5.66 -26.18
N LEU A 214 -9.78 -4.57 -25.42
CA LEU A 214 -10.74 -3.49 -25.61
C LEU A 214 -10.53 -2.77 -26.95
N GLU A 215 -9.27 -2.54 -27.35
CA GLU A 215 -8.96 -1.97 -28.66
C GLU A 215 -9.39 -2.89 -29.81
N ALA A 216 -9.11 -4.19 -29.69
CA ALA A 216 -9.51 -5.17 -30.68
C ALA A 216 -11.04 -5.24 -30.81
N GLU A 217 -11.77 -5.17 -29.70
CA GLU A 217 -13.23 -5.16 -29.71
C GLU A 217 -13.80 -3.88 -30.34
N LYS A 218 -13.22 -2.71 -30.03
CA LYS A 218 -13.60 -1.42 -30.66
C LYS A 218 -13.39 -1.47 -32.18
N LYS A 219 -12.23 -1.95 -32.64
CA LYS A 219 -11.93 -2.09 -34.08
C LYS A 219 -12.91 -3.04 -34.76
N LYS A 220 -13.24 -4.18 -34.14
CA LYS A 220 -14.24 -5.13 -34.68
C LYS A 220 -15.65 -4.52 -34.75
N ARG A 221 -16.05 -3.71 -33.75
CA ARG A 221 -17.36 -3.02 -33.77
C ARG A 221 -17.41 -1.98 -34.89
N GLN A 222 -16.37 -1.17 -35.05
CA GLN A 222 -16.26 -0.18 -36.12
C GLN A 222 -16.29 -0.82 -37.51
N GLN A 223 -15.56 -1.92 -37.72
CA GLN A 223 -15.59 -2.66 -38.98
C GLN A 223 -16.99 -3.19 -39.32
N LYS A 224 -17.68 -3.79 -38.34
CA LYS A 224 -19.06 -4.27 -38.52
C LYS A 224 -20.06 -3.15 -38.80
N GLU A 225 -19.86 -1.96 -38.23
CA GLU A 225 -20.68 -0.79 -38.51
C GLU A 225 -20.43 -0.24 -39.92
N GLN A 226 -19.18 -0.23 -40.37
CA GLN A 226 -18.81 0.17 -41.74
C GLN A 226 -19.36 -0.80 -42.79
N GLU A 227 -19.26 -2.11 -42.57
CA GLU A 227 -19.80 -3.15 -43.47
C GLU A 227 -21.33 -3.07 -43.62
N LYS A 228 -22.04 -2.70 -42.54
CA LYS A 228 -23.49 -2.47 -42.58
C LYS A 228 -23.89 -1.21 -43.34
N GLN A 229 -23.00 -0.21 -43.43
CA GLN A 229 -23.25 1.03 -44.18
C GLN A 229 -22.90 0.91 -45.66
N THR A 230 -21.99 0.00 -46.03
CA THR A 230 -21.52 -0.18 -47.42
C THR A 230 -22.25 -1.28 -48.20
N THR A 231 -23.25 -1.95 -47.63
CA THR A 231 -24.10 -2.90 -48.37
C THR A 231 -25.38 -2.18 -48.84
N PRO A 232 -25.52 -1.79 -50.12
CA PRO A 232 -26.78 -1.23 -50.64
C PRO A 232 -27.82 -2.36 -50.77
N GLN A 233 -29.09 -2.03 -50.51
CA GLN A 233 -30.23 -2.88 -50.86
C GLN A 233 -30.31 -3.12 -52.38
#